data_AF-A0A6J4R4L6-F1
#
_entry.id   AF-A0A6J4R4L6-F1
#
_cell.length_a   1.000
_cell.length_b   1.000
_cell.length_c   1.000
_cell.angle_alpha   90.00
_cell.angle_beta   90.00
_cell.angle_gamma   90.00
#
_symmetry.space_group_name_H-M   'P 1'
#
loop_
_entity.id
_entity.type
_entity.pdbx_description
1 polymer ?
#
loop_
_entity_poly.entity_id
_entity_poly.type
_entity_poly.pdbx_seq_one_letter_code
_entity_poly.pdbx_strand_id
1 'polypeptide(L)'
;MVVLRSKNEIEGLRRAGDLVARALVLLSPHVRAGVRLSELDRIVEEFIRSEGGEPTYKGYRPSPTVPPFPGTIRTAVNEEVVHGLPGSRRLRDRDIVGIDVGATLAVGSAIPATRTRSARSRHGPANSWTSPRSAWRPGSPR
;
A
#
# COMPACT_ATOMS: atom_id res chain seq x y z
N MET A 1 -16.69 13.84 -16.15
CA MET A 1 -15.51 14.55 -16.66
C MET A 1 -14.27 13.70 -16.39
N VAL A 2 -13.43 13.44 -17.39
CA VAL A 2 -12.15 12.73 -17.21
C VAL A 2 -11.03 13.76 -17.38
N VAL A 3 -10.15 13.88 -16.39
CA VAL A 3 -9.06 14.87 -16.42
C VAL A 3 -7.87 14.30 -17.18
N LEU A 4 -7.46 14.98 -18.25
CA LEU A 4 -6.23 14.67 -18.97
C LEU A 4 -5.05 15.30 -18.25
N ARG A 5 -4.06 14.48 -17.91
CA ARG A 5 -2.86 14.91 -17.18
C ARG A 5 -1.83 15.50 -18.13
N SER A 6 -1.20 16.59 -17.70
CA SER A 6 -0.02 17.14 -18.36
C SER A 6 1.18 16.20 -18.21
N LYS A 7 2.23 16.42 -19.05
CA LYS A 7 3.48 15.65 -18.95
C LYS A 7 4.11 15.74 -17.56
N ASN A 8 4.07 16.92 -16.93
CA ASN A 8 4.63 17.13 -15.59
C ASN A 8 3.86 16.37 -14.51
N GLU A 9 2.53 16.35 -14.58
CA GLU A 9 1.71 15.55 -13.66
C GLU A 9 1.95 14.05 -13.85
N ILE A 10 2.10 13.58 -15.11
CA ILE A 10 2.41 12.19 -15.41
C ILE A 10 3.77 11.80 -14.80
N GLU A 11 4.77 12.66 -14.91
CA GLU A 11 6.08 12.40 -14.31
C GLU A 11 6.02 12.38 -12.78
N GLY A 12 5.26 13.30 -12.17
CA GLY A 12 5.02 13.26 -10.74
C GLY A 12 4.33 11.97 -10.29
N LEU A 13 3.31 11.52 -11.01
CA LEU A 13 2.65 10.24 -10.76
C LEU A 13 3.59 9.05 -10.97
N ARG A 14 4.58 9.15 -11.88
CA ARG A 14 5.59 8.10 -12.09
C ARG A 14 6.48 7.97 -10.87
N ARG A 15 7.01 9.10 -10.37
CA ARG A 15 7.86 9.14 -9.17
C ARG A 15 7.13 8.65 -7.92
N ALA A 16 5.90 9.12 -7.70
CA ALA A 16 5.07 8.64 -6.59
C ALA A 16 4.77 7.12 -6.72
N GLY A 17 4.57 6.64 -7.95
CA GLY A 17 4.37 5.21 -8.22
C GLY A 17 5.61 4.36 -7.93
N ASP A 18 6.79 4.86 -8.25
CA ASP A 18 8.06 4.21 -7.92
C ASP A 18 8.26 4.12 -6.40
N LEU A 19 8.03 5.22 -5.67
CA LEU A 19 8.11 5.24 -4.21
C LEU A 19 7.24 4.15 -3.57
N VAL A 20 5.98 4.06 -3.97
CA VAL A 20 5.05 3.05 -3.45
C VAL A 20 5.48 1.63 -3.84
N ALA A 21 6.03 1.44 -5.05
CA ALA A 21 6.55 0.15 -5.47
C ALA A 21 7.76 -0.29 -4.61
N ARG A 22 8.70 0.62 -4.33
CA ARG A 22 9.84 0.38 -3.45
C ARG A 22 9.39 0.10 -2.02
N ALA A 23 8.37 0.79 -1.50
CA ALA A 23 7.81 0.52 -0.18
C ALA A 23 7.27 -0.92 -0.05
N LEU A 24 6.56 -1.43 -1.07
CA LEU A 24 6.08 -2.81 -1.07
C LEU A 24 7.22 -3.83 -1.14
N VAL A 25 8.28 -3.54 -1.90
CA VAL A 25 9.48 -4.39 -1.95
C VAL A 25 10.19 -4.40 -0.60
N LEU A 26 10.37 -3.24 0.03
CA LEU A 26 10.94 -3.11 1.37
C LEU A 26 10.16 -3.95 2.38
N LEU A 27 8.83 -3.94 2.31
CA LEU A 27 7.99 -4.64 3.27
C LEU A 27 8.04 -6.17 3.15
N SER A 28 8.44 -6.68 1.98
CA SER A 28 8.50 -8.11 1.64
C SER A 28 9.10 -9.01 2.73
N PRO A 29 10.34 -8.80 3.19
CA PRO A 29 10.96 -9.62 4.22
C PRO A 29 10.28 -9.52 5.60
N HIS A 30 9.48 -8.48 5.86
CA HIS A 30 8.85 -8.25 7.16
C HIS A 30 7.48 -8.95 7.29
N VAL A 31 6.85 -9.34 6.18
CA VAL A 31 5.57 -10.06 6.19
C VAL A 31 5.80 -11.53 6.55
N ARG A 32 5.77 -11.82 7.85
CA ARG A 32 6.00 -13.16 8.42
C ARG A 32 5.09 -13.43 9.61
N ALA A 33 4.86 -14.71 9.93
CA ALA A 33 4.11 -15.08 11.13
C ALA A 33 4.68 -14.41 12.39
N GLY A 34 3.78 -13.97 13.26
CA GLY A 34 4.10 -13.27 14.50
C GLY A 34 4.25 -11.74 14.37
N VAL A 35 4.49 -11.19 13.16
CA VAL A 35 4.60 -9.73 12.98
C VAL A 35 3.27 -9.04 13.30
N ARG A 36 3.31 -7.86 13.95
CA ARG A 36 2.10 -7.04 14.15
C ARG A 36 1.84 -6.20 12.91
N LEU A 37 0.58 -6.00 12.55
CA LEU A 37 0.24 -5.12 11.42
C LEU A 37 0.70 -3.67 11.65
N SER A 38 0.66 -3.19 12.91
CA SER A 38 1.20 -1.89 13.29
C SER A 38 2.72 -1.77 13.11
N GLU A 39 3.46 -2.88 13.14
CA GLU A 39 4.90 -2.88 12.87
C GLU A 39 5.18 -2.71 11.38
N LEU A 40 4.39 -3.37 10.53
CA LEU A 40 4.44 -3.20 9.08
C LEU A 40 4.10 -1.76 8.68
N ASP A 41 3.09 -1.17 9.31
CA ASP A 41 2.70 0.23 9.09
C ASP A 41 3.82 1.22 9.43
N ARG A 42 4.47 1.02 10.58
CA ARG A 42 5.60 1.86 11.01
C ARG A 42 6.77 1.79 10.03
N ILE A 43 7.13 0.60 9.55
CA ILE A 43 8.22 0.43 8.56
C ILE A 43 7.93 1.22 7.29
N VAL A 44 6.70 1.15 6.78
CA VAL A 44 6.31 1.88 5.58
C VAL A 44 6.25 3.38 5.82
N GLU A 45 5.78 3.82 6.99
CA GLU A 45 5.77 5.25 7.33
C GLU A 45 7.17 5.84 7.41
N GLU A 46 8.08 5.19 8.12
CA GLU A 46 9.48 5.61 8.22
C GLU A 46 10.11 5.70 6.83
N PHE A 47 9.88 4.70 5.97
CA PHE A 47 10.38 4.69 4.60
C PHE A 47 9.82 5.84 3.75
N ILE A 48 8.49 6.01 3.71
CA ILE A 48 7.85 7.07 2.90
C ILE A 48 8.40 8.45 3.30
N ARG A 49 8.50 8.71 4.62
CA ARG A 49 9.03 9.97 5.13
C ARG A 49 10.51 10.16 4.79
N SER A 50 11.32 9.10 4.89
CA SER A 50 12.74 9.16 4.54
C SER A 50 13.00 9.49 3.06
N GLU A 51 12.05 9.16 2.19
CA GLU A 51 12.10 9.43 0.75
C GLU A 51 11.45 10.78 0.37
N GLY A 52 11.13 11.62 1.36
CA GLY A 52 10.50 12.93 1.17
C GLY A 52 9.03 12.88 0.77
N GLY A 53 8.37 11.73 0.95
CA GLY A 53 6.94 11.56 0.74
C GLY A 53 6.14 11.69 2.03
N GLU A 54 4.83 11.86 1.87
CA GLU A 54 3.85 11.85 2.96
C GLU A 54 2.89 10.67 2.81
N PRO A 55 2.53 9.95 3.90
CA PRO A 55 1.52 8.91 3.89
C PRO A 55 0.16 9.46 3.47
N THR A 56 -0.36 9.02 2.31
CA THR A 56 -1.62 9.57 1.77
C THR A 56 -2.83 9.25 2.65
N TYR A 57 -2.84 8.08 3.28
CA TYR A 57 -4.00 7.62 4.04
C TYR A 57 -4.04 8.21 5.44
N LYS A 58 -2.88 8.55 6.03
CA LYS A 58 -2.81 8.97 7.42
C LYS A 58 -3.45 10.34 7.59
N GLY A 59 -4.47 10.41 8.44
CA GLY A 59 -5.28 11.61 8.63
C GLY A 59 -6.31 11.87 7.54
N TYR A 60 -6.44 10.99 6.53
CA TYR A 60 -7.46 11.16 5.49
C TYR A 60 -8.86 11.08 6.11
N ARG A 61 -9.64 12.14 5.87
CA ARG A 61 -10.97 12.32 6.45
C ARG A 61 -11.97 12.69 5.35
N PRO A 62 -12.77 11.73 4.85
CA PRO A 62 -13.67 11.97 3.72
C PRO A 62 -14.89 12.83 4.08
N SER A 63 -15.28 12.90 5.35
CA SER A 63 -16.36 13.77 5.82
C SER A 63 -16.15 14.17 7.28
N PRO A 64 -16.81 15.23 7.77
CA PRO A 64 -16.78 15.60 9.19
C PRO A 64 -17.29 14.50 10.13
N THR A 65 -18.10 13.57 9.66
CA THR A 65 -18.69 12.50 10.48
C THR A 65 -17.84 11.22 10.52
N VAL A 66 -16.90 11.05 9.60
CA VAL A 66 -15.99 9.89 9.58
C VAL A 66 -14.70 10.26 10.32
N PRO A 67 -14.21 9.43 11.27
CA PRO A 67 -12.93 9.68 11.92
C PRO A 67 -11.77 9.63 10.90
N PRO A 68 -10.71 10.42 11.10
CA PRO A 68 -9.52 10.34 10.25
C PRO A 68 -8.93 8.93 10.25
N PHE A 69 -8.50 8.45 9.09
CA PHE A 69 -7.84 7.15 9.00
C PHE A 69 -6.47 7.19 9.71
N PRO A 70 -6.18 6.26 10.64
CA PRO A 70 -5.02 6.40 11.53
C PRO A 70 -3.70 5.85 10.95
N GLY A 71 -3.77 4.95 9.96
CA GLY A 71 -2.61 4.23 9.43
C GLY A 71 -2.00 4.87 8.18
N THR A 72 -0.76 4.48 7.90
CA THR A 72 -0.05 4.74 6.66
C THR A 72 -0.41 3.71 5.58
N ILE A 73 -0.61 2.45 5.97
CA ILE A 73 -1.05 1.37 5.10
C ILE A 73 -2.46 0.90 5.45
N ARG A 74 -3.11 0.22 4.52
CA ARG A 74 -4.30 -0.59 4.78
C ARG A 74 -3.93 -2.05 4.66
N THR A 75 -4.42 -2.85 5.60
CA THR A 75 -4.18 -4.29 5.64
C THR A 75 -5.50 -5.02 5.52
N ALA A 76 -5.54 -6.10 4.75
CA ALA A 76 -6.72 -6.94 4.56
C ALA A 76 -6.31 -8.39 4.71
N VAL A 77 -6.55 -8.99 5.86
CA VAL A 77 -6.16 -10.37 6.16
C VAL A 77 -7.32 -11.33 5.89
N ASN A 78 -7.07 -12.36 5.07
CA ASN A 78 -7.99 -13.45 4.74
C ASN A 78 -9.32 -12.97 4.14
N GLU A 79 -10.40 -13.03 4.92
CA GLU A 79 -11.77 -12.63 4.53
C GLU A 79 -11.98 -11.12 4.45
N GLU A 80 -11.06 -10.32 5.03
CA GLU A 80 -11.12 -8.87 4.94
C GLU A 80 -10.99 -8.43 3.48
N VAL A 81 -11.92 -7.58 3.03
CA VAL A 81 -11.98 -7.16 1.61
C VAL A 81 -10.96 -6.06 1.32
N VAL A 82 -11.08 -4.90 1.97
CA VAL A 82 -10.21 -3.72 1.86
C VAL A 82 -10.31 -2.85 3.12
N HIS A 83 -9.43 -1.86 3.25
CA HIS A 83 -9.48 -0.79 4.27
C HIS A 83 -9.34 -1.25 5.73
N GLY A 84 -8.87 -2.47 5.99
CA GLY A 84 -8.56 -2.87 7.36
C GLY A 84 -7.42 -2.05 7.97
N LEU A 85 -7.45 -1.92 9.29
CA LEU A 85 -6.54 -1.08 10.05
C LEU A 85 -5.28 -1.86 10.43
N PRO A 86 -4.08 -1.26 10.31
CA PRO A 86 -2.86 -1.87 10.80
C PRO A 86 -2.78 -1.73 12.33
N GLY A 87 -3.53 -2.58 13.02
CA GLY A 87 -3.64 -2.58 14.48
C GLY A 87 -2.70 -3.58 15.16
N SER A 88 -3.11 -4.00 16.37
CA SER A 88 -2.36 -4.94 17.21
C SER A 88 -2.38 -6.39 16.72
N ARG A 89 -3.22 -6.72 15.71
CA ARG A 89 -3.34 -8.06 15.11
C ARG A 89 -1.97 -8.56 14.67
N ARG A 90 -1.66 -9.81 15.03
CA ARG A 90 -0.47 -10.51 14.54
C ARG A 90 -0.84 -11.42 13.38
N LEU A 91 0.01 -11.49 12.36
CA LEU A 91 -0.13 -12.48 11.31
C LEU A 91 0.14 -13.88 11.85
N ARG A 92 -0.66 -14.85 11.44
CA ARG A 92 -0.45 -16.27 11.75
C ARG A 92 0.18 -16.97 10.57
N ASP A 93 0.67 -18.18 10.83
CA ASP A 93 1.10 -19.04 9.74
C ASP A 93 -0.04 -19.25 8.74
N ARG A 94 0.28 -19.23 7.43
CA ARG A 94 -0.66 -19.36 6.30
C ARG A 94 -1.72 -18.26 6.13
N ASP A 95 -1.71 -17.21 6.95
CA ASP A 95 -2.55 -16.05 6.66
C ASP A 95 -2.16 -15.45 5.29
N ILE A 96 -3.17 -15.01 4.55
CA ILE A 96 -3.00 -14.21 3.33
C ILE A 96 -3.28 -12.77 3.71
N VAL A 97 -2.35 -11.86 3.41
CA VAL A 97 -2.52 -10.44 3.71
C VAL A 97 -2.41 -9.62 2.43
N GLY A 98 -3.45 -8.84 2.17
CA GLY A 98 -3.43 -7.71 1.25
C GLY A 98 -2.85 -6.49 1.95
N ILE A 99 -1.89 -5.83 1.32
CA ILE A 99 -1.32 -4.57 1.81
C ILE A 99 -1.50 -3.54 0.72
N ASP A 100 -2.13 -2.41 1.06
CA ASP A 100 -2.31 -1.26 0.20
C ASP A 100 -1.58 -0.06 0.78
N VAL A 101 -0.71 0.54 -0.04
CA VAL A 101 0.18 1.65 0.33
C VAL A 101 -0.14 2.85 -0.54
N GLY A 102 -0.27 4.02 0.09
CA GLY A 102 -0.46 5.30 -0.59
C GLY A 102 0.58 6.32 -0.16
N ALA A 103 1.24 6.96 -1.12
CA ALA A 103 2.19 8.04 -0.86
C ALA A 103 1.92 9.26 -1.73
N THR A 104 2.09 10.44 -1.15
CA THR A 104 2.05 11.74 -1.81
C THR A 104 3.47 12.31 -1.85
N LEU A 105 3.95 12.70 -3.03
CA LEU A 105 5.29 13.26 -3.23
C LEU A 105 5.17 14.67 -3.81
N ALA A 106 5.88 15.63 -3.23
CA ALA A 106 6.04 16.97 -3.80
C ALA A 106 7.04 16.93 -4.97
N VAL A 107 6.68 17.54 -6.09
CA VAL A 107 7.49 17.51 -7.33
C VAL A 107 7.74 18.93 -7.80
N GLY A 108 8.75 19.59 -7.22
CA GLY A 108 9.10 20.97 -7.55
C GLY A 108 7.93 21.93 -7.35
N SER A 109 7.76 22.90 -8.24
CA SER A 109 6.65 23.88 -8.24
C SER A 109 5.30 23.29 -8.67
N ALA A 110 5.20 21.97 -8.88
CA ALA A 110 3.99 21.32 -9.36
C ALA A 110 3.12 20.75 -8.23
N ILE A 111 1.84 20.52 -8.54
CA ILE A 111 0.85 19.91 -7.66
C ILE A 111 1.39 18.57 -7.11
N PRO A 112 1.25 18.28 -5.80
CA PRO A 112 1.68 17.01 -5.22
C PRO A 112 1.06 15.81 -5.95
N ALA A 113 1.88 14.78 -6.20
CA ALA A 113 1.43 13.59 -6.89
C ALA A 113 1.17 12.47 -5.88
N THR A 114 -0.03 11.88 -5.93
CA THR A 114 -0.43 10.76 -5.09
C THR A 114 -0.53 9.48 -5.91
N ARG A 115 0.03 8.38 -5.39
CA ARG A 115 -0.16 7.05 -5.97
C ARG A 115 -0.49 6.03 -4.89
N THR A 116 -1.25 5.02 -5.28
CA THR A 116 -1.57 3.88 -4.42
C THR A 116 -1.24 2.58 -5.15
N ARG A 117 -0.87 1.55 -4.39
CA ARG A 117 -0.65 0.20 -4.94
C ARG A 117 -0.92 -0.82 -3.85
N SER A 118 -1.57 -1.91 -4.25
CA SER A 118 -1.83 -3.03 -3.38
C SER A 118 -1.12 -4.30 -3.87
N ALA A 119 -0.73 -5.15 -2.93
CA ALA A 119 -0.14 -6.46 -3.20
C ALA A 119 -0.64 -7.50 -2.18
N ARG A 120 -0.62 -8.77 -2.57
CA ARG A 120 -0.96 -9.89 -1.68
C ARG A 120 0.27 -10.74 -1.41
N SER A 121 0.46 -11.07 -0.14
CA SER A 121 1.47 -12.02 0.31
C SER A 121 0.80 -13.20 1.00
N ARG A 122 1.33 -14.39 0.76
CA ARG A 122 0.99 -15.61 1.50
C ARG A 122 2.19 -16.01 2.32
N HIS A 123 1.99 -16.22 3.62
CA HIS A 123 3.03 -16.81 4.45
C HIS A 123 3.13 -18.33 4.20
N GLY A 124 4.33 -18.82 3.89
CA GLY A 124 4.65 -20.21 3.57
C GLY A 124 6.14 -20.35 3.19
N PRO A 125 6.68 -21.56 2.93
CA PRO A 125 8.11 -21.78 2.68
C PRO A 125 8.68 -21.05 1.44
N ALA A 126 7.81 -20.45 0.61
CA ALA A 126 8.19 -19.54 -0.46
C ALA A 126 7.35 -18.26 -0.36
N ASN A 127 7.98 -17.17 0.09
CA ASN A 127 7.39 -15.84 0.19
C ASN A 127 7.12 -15.29 -1.23
N SER A 128 6.03 -15.70 -1.87
CA SER A 128 5.68 -15.25 -3.22
C SER A 128 4.73 -14.04 -3.16
N TRP A 129 5.26 -12.88 -3.56
CA TRP A 129 4.47 -11.68 -3.77
C TRP A 129 3.76 -11.78 -5.10
N THR A 130 2.43 -11.80 -5.08
CA THR A 130 1.65 -11.73 -6.32
C THR A 130 1.26 -10.28 -6.56
N SER A 131 1.82 -9.69 -7.60
CA SER A 131 1.30 -8.41 -8.10
C SER A 131 -0.07 -8.64 -8.75
N PRO A 132 -0.98 -7.66 -8.79
CA PRO A 132 -2.29 -7.82 -9.44
C PRO A 132 -2.21 -8.32 -10.89
N ARG A 133 -1.09 -8.10 -11.59
CA ARG A 133 -0.87 -8.61 -12.96
C ARG A 133 -0.71 -10.12 -13.05
N SER A 134 -0.29 -10.80 -11.99
CA SER A 134 -0.10 -12.27 -12.01
C SER A 134 -1.31 -13.06 -11.50
N ALA A 135 -2.30 -12.38 -10.89
CA ALA A 135 -3.43 -13.01 -10.22
C ALA A 135 -4.69 -13.18 -11.09
N TRP A 136 -4.71 -12.64 -12.31
CA TRP A 136 -5.84 -12.77 -13.23
C TRP A 136 -5.37 -13.40 -14.54
N ARG A 137 -5.48 -14.73 -14.63
CA ARG A 137 -5.47 -15.46 -15.90
C ARG A 137 -6.92 -15.78 -16.24
N PRO A 138 -7.53 -15.18 -17.28
CA PRO A 138 -8.86 -15.57 -17.70
C PRO A 138 -8.79 -16.97 -18.31
N GLY A 139 -9.52 -17.92 -17.72
CA GLY A 139 -9.92 -19.18 -18.35
C GLY A 139 -8.87 -20.29 -18.41
N SER A 140 -9.01 -21.30 -17.55
CA SER A 140 -8.67 -22.68 -17.89
C SER A 140 -9.98 -23.41 -18.19
N PRO A 141 -10.18 -23.97 -19.41
CA PRO A 141 -11.37 -24.76 -19.70
C PRO A 141 -11.36 -26.05 -18.86
N ARG A 142 -12.55 -26.49 -18.45
CA ARG A 142 -12.79 -27.83 -17.92
C ARG A 142 -12.63 -28.88 -18.99
#